data_AF-A0A5D2WMQ7-F1
#
_entry.id   AF-A0A5D2WMQ7-F1
#
_cell.length_a   1.000
_cell.length_b   1.000
_cell.length_c   1.000
_cell.angle_alpha   90.00
_cell.angle_beta   90.00
_cell.angle_gamma   90.00
#
_symmetry.space_group_name_H-M   'P 1'
#
loop_
_entity.id
_entity.type
_entity.pdbx_description
1 polymer ?
#
loop_
_entity_poly.entity_id
_entity_poly.type
_entity_poly.pdbx_seq_one_letter_code
_entity_poly.pdbx_strand_id
1 'polypeptide(L)'
;MYYPLKAMNTGSVYDISPEEYRRYLLSREGELEYLALMEENIEEKNLRMDVNLPNFNLVLDKASEYIFNRTLTNVGCPKCTYKVEIWLHGKTYTSRLGEEVDEAFPKYINISVEQNVLNFCNFEERKYFKVIVRDQLVLAHVTLICRE
;
A
#
# COMPACT_ATOMS: atom_id res chain seq x y z
N MET A 1 14.68 -6.19 -9.52
CA MET A 1 14.81 -7.60 -9.96
C MET A 1 13.46 -8.26 -9.81
N TYR A 2 12.87 -8.77 -10.90
CA TYR A 2 11.56 -9.42 -10.90
C TYR A 2 11.75 -10.92 -10.58
N TYR A 3 10.88 -11.52 -9.75
CA TYR A 3 10.94 -12.93 -9.37
C TYR A 3 9.70 -13.69 -9.89
N PRO A 4 9.68 -14.11 -11.18
CA PRO A 4 8.50 -14.71 -11.81
C PRO A 4 7.98 -15.94 -11.08
N LEU A 5 8.89 -16.82 -10.63
CA LEU A 5 8.53 -18.06 -9.94
C LEU A 5 7.81 -17.80 -8.61
N LYS A 6 8.15 -16.71 -7.91
CA LYS A 6 7.43 -16.31 -6.68
C LYS A 6 6.09 -15.66 -7.00
N ALA A 7 5.95 -15.00 -8.16
CA ALA A 7 4.70 -14.39 -8.59
C ALA A 7 3.64 -15.44 -8.98
N MET A 8 4.04 -16.66 -9.37
CA MET A 8 3.11 -17.76 -9.66
C MET A 8 2.36 -18.27 -8.44
N ASN A 9 2.94 -18.15 -7.24
CA ASN A 9 2.30 -18.57 -6.00
C ASN A 9 2.66 -17.59 -4.88
N THR A 10 1.88 -16.52 -4.79
CA THR A 10 2.06 -15.47 -3.77
C THR A 10 1.35 -15.79 -2.45
N GLY A 11 0.51 -16.83 -2.42
CA GLY A 11 -0.36 -17.19 -1.29
C GLY A 11 -1.55 -16.25 -1.07
N SER A 12 -1.35 -14.94 -1.19
CA SER A 12 -2.42 -13.93 -1.13
C SER A 12 -2.21 -12.83 -2.16
N VAL A 13 -3.28 -12.12 -2.50
CA VAL A 13 -3.27 -11.01 -3.45
C VAL A 13 -4.13 -9.84 -2.97
N TYR A 14 -3.76 -8.65 -3.45
CA TYR A 14 -4.58 -7.45 -3.32
C TYR A 14 -5.47 -7.36 -4.55
N ASP A 15 -6.69 -7.86 -4.44
CA ASP A 15 -7.68 -7.74 -5.52
C ASP A 15 -8.21 -6.30 -5.61
N ILE A 16 -8.33 -5.82 -6.85
CA ILE A 16 -8.89 -4.52 -7.18
C ILE A 16 -9.76 -4.67 -8.42
N SER A 17 -10.94 -4.04 -8.42
CA SER A 17 -11.80 -4.02 -9.61
C SER A 17 -11.31 -3.01 -10.65
N PRO A 18 -11.57 -3.23 -11.96
CA PRO A 18 -11.28 -2.24 -12.99
C PRO A 18 -11.87 -0.86 -12.67
N GLU A 19 -13.09 -0.81 -12.10
CA GLU A 19 -13.76 0.43 -11.71
C GLU A 19 -13.09 1.10 -10.50
N GLU A 20 -12.59 0.34 -9.53
CA GLU A 20 -11.80 0.88 -8.40
C GLU A 20 -10.50 1.50 -8.91
N TYR A 21 -9.81 0.80 -9.81
CA TYR A 21 -8.59 1.32 -10.42
C TYR A 21 -8.88 2.55 -11.28
N ARG A 22 -9.97 2.55 -12.07
CA ARG A 22 -10.41 3.71 -12.85
C ARG A 22 -10.66 4.93 -11.95
N ARG A 23 -11.40 4.77 -10.84
CA ARG A 23 -11.64 5.84 -9.87
C ARG A 23 -10.34 6.36 -9.22
N TYR A 24 -9.37 5.48 -9.01
CA TYR A 24 -8.06 5.88 -8.52
C TYR A 24 -7.31 6.76 -9.52
N LEU A 25 -7.27 6.38 -10.81
CA LEU A 25 -6.63 7.19 -11.85
C LEU A 25 -7.30 8.56 -11.97
N LEU A 26 -8.64 8.60 -11.96
CA LEU A 26 -9.42 9.84 -11.97
C LEU A 26 -9.16 10.76 -10.77
N SER A 27 -8.70 10.21 -9.63
CA SER A 27 -8.40 11.01 -8.44
C SER A 27 -7.05 11.73 -8.50
N ARG A 28 -6.23 11.46 -9.53
CA ARG A 28 -4.93 12.06 -9.72
C ARG A 28 -5.05 13.28 -10.63
N GLU A 29 -4.69 14.45 -10.11
CA GLU A 29 -4.80 15.74 -10.79
C GLU A 29 -4.09 15.79 -12.17
N GLY A 30 -3.05 14.98 -12.39
CA GLY A 30 -2.30 14.93 -13.64
C GLY A 30 -2.85 14.00 -14.73
N GLU A 31 -3.85 13.16 -14.42
CA GLU A 31 -4.42 12.19 -15.38
C GLU A 31 -5.80 12.61 -15.91
N LEU A 32 -6.39 13.68 -15.35
CA LEU A 32 -7.70 14.22 -15.76
C LEU A 32 -7.73 14.66 -17.23
N GLU A 33 -6.63 15.21 -17.74
CA GLU A 33 -6.54 15.68 -19.13
C GLU A 33 -6.59 14.50 -20.13
N TYR A 34 -5.97 13.36 -19.78
CA TYR A 34 -6.02 12.13 -20.57
C TYR A 34 -7.40 11.45 -20.55
N LEU A 35 -8.12 11.61 -19.43
CA LEU A 35 -9.45 11.01 -19.25
C LEU A 35 -10.57 11.88 -19.86
N ALA A 36 -10.39 13.21 -19.86
CA ALA A 36 -11.24 14.13 -20.61
C ALA A 36 -11.17 13.87 -22.12
N LEU A 37 -9.99 13.49 -22.64
CA LEU A 37 -9.81 13.03 -24.03
C LEU A 37 -10.58 11.74 -24.36
N MET A 38 -10.99 10.95 -23.36
CA MET A 38 -11.78 9.72 -23.54
C MET A 38 -13.29 9.94 -23.42
N GLU A 39 -13.77 11.20 -23.36
CA GLU A 39 -15.20 11.58 -23.28
C GLU A 39 -15.96 10.94 -22.10
N GLU A 40 -15.27 10.64 -20.99
CA GLU A 40 -15.91 10.05 -19.83
C GLU A 40 -16.61 11.11 -18.95
N ASN A 41 -17.91 10.91 -18.66
CA ASN A 41 -18.64 11.74 -17.70
C ASN A 41 -18.17 11.41 -16.27
N ILE A 42 -17.37 12.30 -15.68
CA ILE A 42 -16.83 12.13 -14.34
C ILE A 42 -17.83 12.69 -13.33
N GLU A 43 -18.63 11.83 -12.70
CA GLU A 43 -19.29 12.21 -11.45
C GLU A 43 -18.25 12.27 -10.33
N GLU A 44 -17.84 13.48 -9.94
CA GLU A 44 -16.81 13.80 -8.92
C GLU A 44 -17.02 13.11 -7.56
N LYS A 45 -18.20 12.57 -7.29
CA LYS A 45 -18.64 12.15 -5.95
C LYS A 45 -17.97 10.90 -5.38
N ASN A 46 -17.14 10.19 -6.13
CA ASN A 46 -16.56 8.92 -5.68
C ASN A 46 -15.05 8.78 -5.95
N LEU A 47 -14.30 9.88 -6.01
CA LEU A 47 -12.84 9.82 -6.08
C LEU A 47 -12.29 9.27 -4.76
N ARG A 48 -11.67 8.08 -4.81
CA ARG A 48 -11.15 7.37 -3.63
C ARG A 48 -9.65 7.17 -3.78
N MET A 49 -8.88 7.84 -2.92
CA MET A 49 -7.42 7.66 -2.85
C MET A 49 -7.00 6.39 -2.10
N ASP A 50 -7.85 5.86 -1.22
CA ASP A 50 -7.61 4.63 -0.48
C ASP A 50 -8.06 3.40 -1.28
N VAL A 51 -7.15 2.92 -2.13
CA VAL A 51 -7.34 1.81 -3.06
C VAL A 51 -6.54 0.60 -2.59
N ASN A 52 -7.06 -0.61 -2.84
CA ASN A 52 -6.46 -1.87 -2.41
C ASN A 52 -5.22 -2.24 -3.24
N LEU A 53 -4.18 -1.42 -3.15
CA LEU A 53 -2.89 -1.65 -3.80
C LEU A 53 -1.89 -2.23 -2.79
N PRO A 54 -0.91 -3.03 -3.27
CA PRO A 54 0.18 -3.54 -2.42
C PRO A 54 1.10 -2.44 -1.90
N ASN A 55 1.03 -1.24 -2.49
CA ASN A 55 1.84 -0.08 -2.14
C ASN A 55 1.00 0.97 -1.39
N PHE A 56 1.65 1.69 -0.49
CA PHE A 56 1.07 2.82 0.23
C PHE A 56 1.75 4.09 -0.23
N ASN A 57 0.98 5.02 -0.81
CA ASN A 57 1.46 6.34 -1.19
C ASN A 57 0.76 7.35 -0.29
N LEU A 58 1.55 8.16 0.39
CA LEU A 58 1.05 9.20 1.28
C LEU A 58 1.75 10.51 0.96
N VAL A 59 0.97 11.50 0.55
CA VAL A 59 1.41 12.90 0.53
C VAL A 59 0.92 13.51 1.83
N LEU A 60 1.86 13.94 2.65
CA LEU A 60 1.55 14.47 3.98
C LEU A 60 1.03 15.90 3.86
N ASP A 61 -0.10 16.16 4.49
CA ASP A 61 -0.72 17.46 4.64
C ASP A 61 -0.85 17.82 6.15
N LYS A 62 -1.79 18.70 6.50
CA LYS A 62 -1.99 19.12 7.90
C LYS A 62 -2.64 18.06 8.77
N ALA A 63 -3.10 16.93 8.21
CA ALA A 63 -3.74 15.87 8.98
C ALA A 63 -2.74 15.17 9.92
N SER A 64 -3.25 14.78 11.08
CA SER A 64 -2.49 14.12 12.14
C SER A 64 -2.44 12.59 12.01
N GLU A 65 -3.34 12.03 11.21
CA GLU A 65 -3.49 10.58 11.04
C GLU A 65 -4.03 10.25 9.64
N TYR A 66 -3.47 9.20 9.04
CA TYR A 66 -3.93 8.60 7.80
C TYR A 66 -4.17 7.11 8.00
N ILE A 67 -5.31 6.64 7.50
CA ILE A 67 -5.73 5.26 7.62
C ILE A 67 -5.86 4.69 6.22
N PHE A 68 -5.12 3.62 5.97
CA PHE A 68 -5.19 2.84 4.74
C PHE A 68 -5.91 1.53 5.01
N ASN A 69 -7.02 1.30 4.33
CA ASN A 69 -7.75 0.05 4.44
C ASN A 69 -7.27 -0.90 3.35
N ARG A 70 -6.90 -2.12 3.73
CA ARG A 70 -6.43 -3.13 2.80
C ARG A 70 -7.17 -4.43 2.99
N THR A 71 -7.37 -5.13 1.88
CA THR A 71 -8.00 -6.43 1.82
C THR A 71 -7.06 -7.40 1.12
N LEU A 72 -6.79 -8.52 1.78
CA LEU A 72 -6.07 -9.64 1.20
C LEU A 72 -7.06 -10.75 0.87
N THR A 73 -7.00 -11.24 -0.37
CA THR A 73 -7.70 -12.45 -0.81
C THR A 73 -6.72 -13.62 -0.72
N ASN A 74 -7.13 -14.71 -0.08
CA ASN A 74 -6.36 -15.94 -0.07
C ASN A 74 -6.44 -16.66 -1.42
N VAL A 75 -5.29 -16.86 -2.06
CA VAL A 75 -5.15 -17.66 -3.29
C VAL A 75 -4.21 -18.84 -3.09
N GLY A 76 -3.83 -19.11 -1.84
CA GLY A 76 -2.94 -20.18 -1.42
C GLY A 76 -3.69 -21.29 -0.69
N CYS A 77 -3.04 -21.85 0.33
CA CYS A 77 -3.61 -22.95 1.10
C CYS A 77 -4.87 -22.51 1.88
N PRO A 78 -5.88 -23.39 2.02
CA PRO A 78 -7.12 -23.07 2.75
C PRO A 78 -6.93 -22.93 4.26
N LYS A 79 -5.77 -23.28 4.83
CA LYS A 79 -5.51 -23.05 6.27
C LYS A 79 -4.15 -22.41 6.42
N CYS A 80 -4.14 -21.09 6.53
CA CYS A 80 -2.92 -20.32 6.64
C CYS A 80 -3.13 -19.08 7.51
N THR A 81 -2.07 -18.71 8.22
CA THR A 81 -2.04 -17.54 9.08
C THR A 81 -0.97 -16.60 8.56
N TYR A 82 -1.38 -15.38 8.19
CA TYR A 82 -0.47 -14.33 7.78
C TYR A 82 -0.23 -13.39 8.95
N LYS A 83 1.02 -13.00 9.18
CA LYS A 83 1.38 -11.94 10.10
C LYS A 83 1.81 -10.71 9.33
N VAL A 84 1.23 -9.57 9.67
CA VAL A 84 1.60 -8.29 9.08
C VAL A 84 2.80 -7.72 9.85
N GLU A 85 3.91 -7.49 9.16
CA GLU A 85 5.13 -6.89 9.70
C GLU A 85 5.40 -5.54 9.05
N ILE A 86 5.84 -4.56 9.85
CA ILE A 86 6.28 -3.25 9.37
C ILE A 86 7.81 -3.24 9.37
N TRP A 87 8.39 -2.93 8.23
CA TRP A 87 9.83 -2.72 8.07
C TRP A 87 10.07 -1.27 7.71
N LEU A 88 10.84 -0.58 8.56
CA LEU A 88 11.18 0.83 8.39
C LEU A 88 12.61 0.93 7.87
N HIS A 89 12.76 1.40 6.64
CA HIS A 89 14.07 1.56 6.01
C HIS A 89 14.55 3.01 6.12
N GLY A 90 15.78 3.20 6.58
CA GLY A 90 16.47 4.47 6.46
C GLY A 90 16.78 4.83 5.01
N LYS A 91 17.26 6.06 4.77
CA LYS A 91 17.76 6.48 3.46
C LYS A 91 19.27 6.41 3.46
N THR A 92 19.85 5.77 2.45
CA THR A 92 21.28 5.87 2.18
C THR A 92 21.47 6.82 1.00
N TYR A 93 22.31 7.82 1.14
CA TYR A 93 22.67 8.72 0.04
C TYR A 93 24.17 8.93 -0.03
N THR A 94 24.69 9.07 -1.25
CA THR A 94 26.09 9.43 -1.46
C THR A 94 26.23 10.95 -1.33
N SER A 95 27.10 11.38 -0.43
CA SER A 95 27.44 12.78 -0.24
C SER A 95 28.13 13.34 -1.49
N ARG A 96 28.20 14.67 -1.60
CA ARG A 96 28.97 15.33 -2.68
C ARG A 96 30.46 14.98 -2.67
N LEU A 97 30.96 14.45 -1.55
CA LEU A 97 32.34 13.97 -1.38
C LEU A 97 32.49 12.46 -1.63
N GLY A 98 31.43 11.75 -2.02
CA GLY A 98 31.47 10.31 -2.31
C GLY A 98 31.29 9.40 -1.09
N GLU A 99 30.95 9.96 0.07
CA GLU A 99 30.71 9.19 1.30
C GLU A 99 29.28 8.68 1.34
N GLU A 100 29.08 7.40 1.69
CA GLU A 100 27.74 6.89 1.98
C GLU A 100 27.27 7.41 3.34
N VAL A 101 26.15 8.12 3.34
CA VAL A 101 25.49 8.61 4.54
C VAL A 101 24.21 7.82 4.74
N ASP A 102 24.16 7.08 5.85
CA ASP A 102 22.97 6.38 6.31
C ASP A 102 22.14 7.28 7.24
N GLU A 103 20.98 7.69 6.77
CA GLU A 103 19.98 8.40 7.55
C GLU A 103 18.95 7.38 8.09
N ALA A 104 18.91 7.22 9.41
CA ALA A 104 17.94 6.35 10.06
C ALA A 104 16.50 6.77 9.76
N PHE A 105 15.56 5.81 9.79
CA PHE A 105 14.14 6.13 9.60
C PHE A 105 13.69 7.18 10.65
N PRO A 106 12.91 8.20 10.26
CA PRO A 106 12.54 9.28 11.15
C PRO A 106 11.75 8.78 12.37
N LYS A 107 12.24 9.08 13.58
CA LYS A 107 11.63 8.60 14.84
C LYS A 107 10.27 9.21 15.16
N TYR A 108 9.92 10.33 14.51
CA TYR A 108 8.65 11.02 14.72
C TYR A 108 7.49 10.38 13.93
N ILE A 109 7.77 9.60 12.89
CA ILE A 109 6.72 8.88 12.15
C ILE A 109 6.34 7.62 12.90
N ASN A 110 5.06 7.50 13.24
CA ASN A 110 4.53 6.30 13.87
C ASN A 110 3.63 5.54 12.89
N ILE A 111 4.03 4.30 12.57
CA ILE A 111 3.26 3.39 11.71
C ILE A 111 2.81 2.21 12.57
N SER A 112 1.52 1.89 12.51
CA SER A 112 0.94 0.77 13.22
C SER A 112 -0.06 0.02 12.34
N VAL A 113 -0.33 -1.25 12.67
CA VAL A 113 -1.31 -2.08 11.97
C VAL A 113 -2.36 -2.56 12.95
N GLU A 114 -3.63 -2.33 12.63
CA GLU A 114 -4.74 -3.03 13.27
C GLU A 114 -4.92 -4.40 12.61
N GLN A 115 -5.16 -5.43 13.42
CA GLN A 115 -5.31 -6.82 12.97
C GLN A 115 -4.04 -7.35 12.28
N ASN A 116 -2.93 -7.36 13.01
CA ASN A 116 -1.62 -7.82 12.52
C ASN A 116 -1.51 -9.34 12.31
N VAL A 117 -2.58 -10.11 12.57
CA VAL A 117 -2.65 -11.55 12.32
C VAL A 117 -3.95 -11.85 11.57
N LEU A 118 -3.84 -12.44 10.39
CA LEU A 118 -4.94 -12.78 9.50
C LEU A 118 -5.00 -14.29 9.31
N ASN A 119 -6.06 -14.90 9.82
CA ASN A 119 -6.29 -16.35 9.69
C ASN A 119 -7.26 -16.62 8.56
N PHE A 120 -6.82 -17.36 7.54
CA PHE A 120 -7.67 -17.84 6.45
C PHE A 120 -7.98 -19.32 6.64
N CYS A 121 -9.25 -19.64 6.48
CA CYS A 121 -9.83 -20.98 6.60
C CYS A 121 -10.32 -21.53 5.25
N ASN A 122 -10.40 -20.69 4.21
CA ASN A 122 -10.83 -21.09 2.88
C ASN A 122 -10.05 -20.39 1.77
N PHE A 123 -10.07 -20.99 0.57
CA PHE A 123 -9.67 -20.34 -0.67
C PHE A 123 -10.64 -19.19 -0.99
N GLU A 124 -10.13 -18.10 -1.61
CA GLU A 124 -10.86 -16.86 -1.90
C GLU A 124 -11.43 -16.11 -0.68
N GLU A 125 -11.14 -16.59 0.54
CA GLU A 125 -11.52 -15.85 1.74
C GLU A 125 -10.79 -14.51 1.78
N ARG A 126 -11.53 -13.46 2.15
CA ARG A 126 -11.02 -12.10 2.25
C ARG A 126 -10.87 -11.68 3.69
N LYS A 127 -9.72 -11.11 4.03
CA LYS A 127 -9.47 -10.50 5.34
C LYS A 127 -9.01 -9.07 5.17
N TYR A 128 -9.44 -8.24 6.10
CA TYR A 128 -9.14 -6.82 6.13
C TYR A 128 -8.12 -6.52 7.23
N PHE A 129 -7.28 -5.52 7.00
CA PHE A 129 -6.41 -4.93 8.01
C PHE A 129 -6.28 -3.43 7.73
N LYS A 130 -5.86 -2.68 8.74
CA LYS A 130 -5.64 -1.23 8.59
C LYS A 130 -4.20 -0.88 8.89
N VAL A 131 -3.62 -0.07 8.03
CA VAL A 131 -2.34 0.59 8.30
C VAL A 131 -2.64 2.02 8.73
N ILE A 132 -2.18 2.37 9.93
CA ILE A 132 -2.37 3.71 10.50
C ILE A 132 -1.01 4.39 10.54
N VAL A 133 -0.91 5.53 9.87
CA VAL A 133 0.28 6.40 9.86
C VAL A 133 -0.08 7.67 10.62
N ARG A 134 0.71 8.02 11.63
CA ARG A 134 0.54 9.24 12.42
C ARG A 134 1.75 10.14 12.28
N ASP A 135 1.48 11.45 12.38
CA ASP A 135 2.42 12.58 12.34
C ASP A 135 2.79 13.13 10.94
N GLN A 136 3.39 14.32 10.92
CA GLN A 136 3.77 15.10 9.74
C GLN A 136 5.24 14.89 9.34
N LEU A 137 5.48 14.87 8.01
CA LEU A 137 6.72 14.52 7.29
C LEU A 137 7.19 13.08 7.60
N VAL A 138 7.38 12.11 6.70
CA VAL A 138 8.18 11.98 5.46
C VAL A 138 7.58 10.80 4.66
N LEU A 139 7.89 10.72 3.36
CA LEU A 139 7.70 9.53 2.52
C LEU A 139 8.22 8.25 3.20
N ALA A 140 7.34 7.34 3.59
CA ALA A 140 7.69 6.05 4.20
C ALA A 140 7.33 4.90 3.26
N HIS A 141 8.25 3.94 3.08
CA HIS A 141 8.01 2.72 2.33
C HIS A 141 7.67 1.59 3.31
N VAL A 142 6.40 1.18 3.36
CA VAL A 142 5.96 0.06 4.18
C VAL A 142 5.87 -1.19 3.31
N THR A 143 6.63 -2.23 3.66
CA THR A 143 6.56 -3.53 2.99
C THR A 143 5.91 -4.55 3.92
N LEU A 144 4.84 -5.18 3.45
CA LEU A 144 4.11 -6.20 4.17
C LEU A 144 4.62 -7.57 3.70
N ILE A 145 5.06 -8.42 4.62
CA ILE A 145 5.64 -9.72 4.30
C ILE A 145 4.76 -10.83 4.86
N CYS A 146 4.39 -11.78 4.01
CA CYS A 146 3.78 -13.04 4.41
C CYS A 146 4.85 -13.98 4.99
N ARG A 147 4.56 -14.63 6.12
CA ARG A 147 5.33 -15.76 6.65
C ARG A 147 4.39 -16.94 6.86
N GLU A 148 4.74 -18.08 6.28
CA GLU A 148 4.12 -19.39 6.55
C GLU A 148 4.63 -20.00 7.86
#